data_AF-A0A815P6P0-F1
#
_entry.id   AF-A0A815P6P0-F1
#
_cell.length_a   1.000
_cell.length_b   1.000
_cell.length_c   1.000
_cell.angle_alpha   90.00
_cell.angle_beta   90.00
_cell.angle_gamma   90.00
#
_symmetry.space_group_name_H-M   'P 1'
#
loop_
_entity.id
_entity.type
_entity.pdbx_description
1 polymer ?
#
loop_
_entity_poly.entity_id
_entity_poly.type
_entity_poly.pdbx_seq_one_letter_code
_entity_poly.pdbx_strand_id
1 'polypeptide(L)'
;MHGSMYDAQCMHGCGVNPWPLDIENMPSVDLDTMLLLEPPPRCIQCGGLARVCTQLAVDDHWNAPHVEVARMRHETFFRELSAEQALTVLEIGCGTVMNKVRTEAARIIAEHRIRGGRAIHIRINSYQANIDQHEDNVSLPLGALEALRKINQLVTN
;
A
#
# COMPACT_ATOMS: atom_id res chain seq x y z
N MET A 1 1.55 2.29 -2.81
CA MET A 1 0.67 1.80 -3.90
C MET A 1 -0.55 2.68 -4.12
N HIS A 2 -1.27 3.12 -3.09
CA HIS A 2 -2.51 3.91 -3.26
C HIS A 2 -2.34 5.42 -3.19
N GLY A 3 -1.10 5.93 -3.12
CA GLY A 3 -0.84 7.36 -2.96
C GLY A 3 -0.83 7.79 -1.51
N SER A 4 -1.34 8.98 -1.26
CA SER A 4 -1.25 9.67 0.03
C SER A 4 -2.57 10.33 0.39
N MET A 5 -2.98 10.21 1.66
CA MET A 5 -4.09 10.97 2.24
C MET A 5 -3.64 12.35 2.74
N TYR A 6 -2.33 12.59 2.78
CA TYR A 6 -1.72 13.83 3.25
C TYR A 6 -1.33 14.78 2.11
N ASP A 7 -1.51 14.35 0.86
CA ASP A 7 -1.27 15.17 -0.32
C ASP A 7 -2.59 15.39 -1.06
N ALA A 8 -2.69 16.52 -1.76
CA ALA A 8 -3.77 16.87 -2.67
C ALA A 8 -3.34 16.73 -4.12
N GLN A 9 -4.30 16.44 -5.00
CA GLN A 9 -4.14 16.47 -6.46
C GLN A 9 -5.25 17.31 -7.12
N CYS A 10 -4.96 17.85 -8.29
CA CYS A 10 -5.95 18.51 -9.13
C CYS A 10 -6.90 17.49 -9.78
N MET A 11 -8.22 17.72 -9.72
CA MET A 11 -9.20 16.87 -10.39
C MET A 11 -9.24 17.07 -11.91
N HIS A 12 -8.81 18.23 -12.41
CA HIS A 12 -8.81 18.53 -13.85
C HIS A 12 -7.54 18.05 -14.58
N GLY A 13 -6.57 17.46 -13.87
CA GLY A 13 -5.33 17.00 -14.50
C GLY A 13 -4.51 18.13 -15.15
N CYS A 14 -4.51 19.33 -14.56
CA CYS A 14 -3.88 20.52 -15.17
C CYS A 14 -2.34 20.50 -15.22
N GLY A 15 -1.69 19.38 -14.90
CA GLY A 15 -0.23 19.21 -14.91
C GLY A 15 0.50 19.64 -13.63
N VAL A 16 -0.19 20.17 -12.62
CA VAL A 16 0.43 20.43 -11.32
C VAL A 16 0.74 19.10 -10.62
N ASN A 17 1.93 18.99 -10.03
CA ASN A 17 2.29 17.85 -9.19
C ASN A 17 1.47 17.86 -7.89
N PRO A 18 1.23 16.71 -7.26
CA PRO A 18 0.61 16.67 -5.93
C PRO A 18 1.38 17.53 -4.93
N TRP A 19 0.64 18.11 -3.99
CA TRP A 19 1.18 19.01 -2.97
C TRP A 19 0.66 18.61 -1.59
N PRO A 20 1.36 18.95 -0.49
CA PRO A 20 0.86 18.68 0.84
C PRO A 20 -0.51 19.31 1.06
N LEU A 21 -1.45 18.54 1.61
CA LEU A 21 -2.76 19.01 1.98
C LEU A 21 -2.64 19.94 3.19
N ASP A 22 -3.32 21.08 3.13
CA ASP A 22 -3.45 21.98 4.27
C ASP A 22 -4.55 21.46 5.20
N ILE A 23 -4.16 20.53 6.08
CA ILE A 23 -5.07 19.83 6.98
C ILE A 23 -5.73 20.80 7.97
N GLU A 24 -5.03 21.85 8.37
CA GLU A 24 -5.52 22.84 9.34
C GLU A 24 -6.66 23.69 8.76
N ASN A 25 -6.69 23.85 7.43
CA ASN A 25 -7.70 24.64 6.73
C ASN A 25 -8.67 23.79 5.88
N MET A 26 -8.86 22.51 6.25
CA MET A 26 -9.85 21.66 5.59
C MET A 26 -11.28 22.11 5.89
N PRO A 27 -12.21 22.04 4.91
CA PRO A 27 -13.60 22.37 5.14
C PRO A 27 -14.22 21.43 6.18
N SER A 28 -15.04 22.00 7.03
CA SER A 28 -15.85 21.29 8.02
C SER A 28 -16.96 20.49 7.34
N VAL A 29 -17.34 19.37 7.96
CA VAL A 29 -18.43 18.51 7.49
C VAL A 29 -19.60 18.63 8.46
N ASP A 30 -20.79 18.92 7.94
CA ASP A 30 -22.05 18.77 8.67
C ASP A 30 -22.30 17.27 8.89
N LEU A 31 -22.34 16.82 10.15
CA LEU A 31 -22.43 15.40 10.49
C LEU A 31 -23.83 14.81 10.30
N ASP A 32 -24.87 15.64 10.18
CA ASP A 32 -26.24 15.17 9.95
C ASP A 32 -26.51 14.97 8.45
N THR A 33 -25.97 15.85 7.60
CA THR A 33 -26.17 15.81 6.15
C THR A 33 -24.99 15.21 5.38
N MET A 34 -23.83 15.07 6.02
CA MET A 34 -22.55 14.64 5.41
C MET A 34 -22.10 15.57 4.26
N LEU A 35 -22.49 16.84 4.29
CA LEU A 35 -22.11 17.86 3.32
C LEU A 35 -21.01 18.78 3.86
N LEU A 36 -20.22 19.35 2.96
CA LEU A 36 -19.25 20.38 3.33
C LEU A 36 -19.97 21.67 3.71
N LEU A 37 -19.54 22.30 4.80
CA LEU A 37 -20.03 23.62 5.23
C LEU A 37 -19.36 24.75 4.43
N GLU A 38 -18.12 24.54 3.99
CA GLU A 38 -17.34 25.46 3.18
C GLU A 38 -17.04 24.86 1.79
N PRO A 39 -16.65 25.67 0.79
CA PRO A 39 -16.26 25.15 -0.51
C PRO A 39 -15.10 24.12 -0.41
N PRO A 40 -15.09 23.09 -1.28
CA PRO A 40 -14.00 22.13 -1.32
C PRO A 40 -12.66 22.79 -1.69
N PRO A 41 -11.53 22.16 -1.34
CA PRO A 41 -10.21 22.69 -1.66
C PRO A 41 -10.03 22.87 -3.17
N ARG A 42 -9.24 23.88 -3.53
CA ARG A 42 -8.97 24.25 -4.92
C ARG A 42 -7.53 23.94 -5.31
N CYS A 43 -7.34 23.66 -6.59
CA CYS A 43 -6.04 23.46 -7.20
C CYS A 43 -5.23 24.76 -7.12
N ILE A 44 -4.01 24.66 -6.60
CA ILE A 44 -3.07 25.78 -6.43
C ILE A 44 -2.60 26.39 -7.76
N GLN A 45 -2.80 25.68 -8.88
CA GLN A 45 -2.37 26.14 -10.21
C GLN A 45 -3.53 26.66 -11.06
N CYS A 46 -4.66 25.95 -11.13
CA CYS A 46 -5.76 26.29 -12.04
C CYS A 46 -7.05 26.75 -11.35
N GLY A 47 -7.13 26.71 -10.01
CA GLY A 47 -8.32 27.08 -9.24
C GLY A 47 -9.50 26.09 -9.34
N GLY A 48 -9.38 25.02 -10.14
CA GLY A 48 -10.34 23.92 -10.23
C GLY A 48 -10.42 23.10 -8.94
N LEU A 49 -11.27 22.07 -8.90
CA LEU A 49 -11.42 21.24 -7.70
C LEU A 49 -10.13 20.46 -7.39
N ALA A 50 -9.77 20.40 -6.12
CA ALA A 50 -8.74 19.52 -5.59
C ALA A 50 -9.35 18.44 -4.72
N ARG A 51 -8.61 17.35 -4.56
CA ARG A 51 -8.98 16.19 -3.74
C ARG A 51 -7.72 15.57 -3.15
N VAL A 52 -7.88 14.67 -2.19
CA VAL A 52 -6.76 13.86 -1.71
C VAL A 52 -6.14 13.03 -2.85
N CYS A 53 -4.81 12.89 -2.81
CA CYS A 53 -3.98 12.18 -3.79
C CYS A 53 -3.99 10.66 -3.53
N THR A 54 -5.11 10.12 -3.05
CA THR A 54 -5.32 8.68 -2.91
C THR A 54 -6.04 8.15 -4.15
N GLN A 55 -5.56 7.03 -4.69
CA GLN A 55 -6.17 6.36 -5.83
C GLN A 55 -7.48 5.69 -5.40
N LEU A 56 -8.60 6.07 -6.02
CA LEU A 56 -9.90 5.42 -5.87
C LEU A 56 -10.28 4.71 -7.17
N ALA A 57 -11.16 3.71 -7.07
CA ALA A 57 -11.61 2.93 -8.22
C ALA A 57 -12.45 3.75 -9.23
N VAL A 58 -12.99 4.89 -8.78
CA VAL A 58 -13.83 5.80 -9.57
C VAL A 58 -13.03 6.90 -10.27
N ASP A 59 -11.70 6.84 -10.18
CA ASP A 59 -10.84 7.90 -10.69
C ASP A 59 -10.59 7.74 -12.19
N ASP A 60 -11.01 8.73 -12.97
CA ASP A 60 -10.58 8.89 -14.36
C ASP A 60 -9.13 9.41 -14.45
N HIS A 61 -8.63 10.02 -13.38
CA HIS A 61 -7.28 10.57 -13.31
C HIS A 61 -6.69 10.49 -11.89
N TRP A 62 -5.46 9.99 -11.81
CA TRP A 62 -4.66 9.97 -10.60
C TRP A 62 -3.21 10.34 -10.92
N ASN A 63 -2.73 11.45 -10.35
CA ASN A 63 -1.37 11.94 -10.56
C ASN A 63 -0.53 11.62 -9.33
N ALA A 64 0.30 10.57 -9.37
CA ALA A 64 1.11 10.19 -8.23
C ALA A 64 2.54 9.79 -8.64
N PRO A 65 3.37 10.76 -9.06
CA PRO A 65 4.75 10.49 -9.50
C PRO A 65 5.60 9.87 -8.39
N HIS A 66 5.31 10.17 -7.12
CA HIS A 66 5.98 9.55 -5.97
C HIS A 66 5.71 8.03 -5.89
N VAL A 67 4.50 7.57 -6.26
CA VAL A 67 4.20 6.14 -6.32
C VAL A 67 4.95 5.48 -7.45
N GLU A 68 5.07 6.13 -8.60
CA GLU A 68 5.83 5.63 -9.74
C GLU A 68 7.32 5.45 -9.40
N VAL A 69 7.93 6.44 -8.73
CA VAL A 69 9.31 6.32 -8.23
C VAL A 69 9.45 5.18 -7.23
N ALA A 70 8.51 5.03 -6.29
CA ALA A 70 8.53 3.94 -5.33
C ALA A 70 8.39 2.57 -6.01
N ARG A 71 7.53 2.47 -7.04
CA ARG A 71 7.35 1.26 -7.85
C ARG A 71 8.63 0.88 -8.58
N MET A 72 9.28 1.83 -9.25
CA MET A 72 10.56 1.58 -9.94
C MET A 72 11.66 1.10 -8.98
N ARG A 73 11.76 1.68 -7.78
CA ARG A 73 12.71 1.25 -6.75
C ARG A 73 12.42 -0.16 -6.24
N HIS A 74 11.15 -0.46 -5.97
CA HIS A 74 10.68 -1.78 -5.55
C HIS A 74 11.00 -2.86 -6.59
N GLU A 75 10.65 -2.62 -7.87
CA GLU A 75 10.95 -3.54 -8.97
C GLU A 75 12.45 -3.74 -9.17
N THR A 76 13.23 -2.67 -9.06
CA THR A 76 14.68 -2.72 -9.16
C THR A 76 15.31 -3.55 -8.05
N PHE A 77 14.88 -3.33 -6.81
CA PHE A 77 15.36 -4.10 -5.66
C PHE A 77 15.18 -5.61 -5.85
N PHE A 78 13.98 -6.07 -6.22
CA PHE A 78 13.72 -7.50 -6.36
C PHE A 78 14.34 -8.14 -7.61
N ARG A 79 14.50 -7.36 -8.69
CA ARG A 79 15.25 -7.78 -9.88
C ARG A 79 16.73 -8.01 -9.56
N GLU A 80 17.32 -7.14 -8.75
CA GLU A 80 18.74 -7.16 -8.38
C GLU A 80 19.05 -8.08 -7.19
N LEU A 81 18.04 -8.46 -6.40
CA LEU A 81 18.18 -9.40 -5.30
C LEU A 81 18.74 -10.75 -5.80
N SER A 82 19.89 -11.18 -5.28
CA SER A 82 20.53 -12.44 -5.67
C SER A 82 19.70 -13.65 -5.23
N ALA A 83 19.66 -14.70 -6.05
CA ALA A 83 19.02 -15.97 -5.69
C ALA A 83 19.74 -16.71 -4.55
N GLU A 84 21.00 -16.38 -4.28
CA GLU A 84 21.74 -16.95 -3.13
C GLU A 84 21.24 -16.40 -1.78
N GLN A 85 20.58 -15.25 -1.78
CA GLN A 85 20.05 -14.64 -0.57
C GLN A 85 18.66 -15.21 -0.27
N ALA A 86 18.46 -15.75 0.93
CA ALA A 86 17.14 -16.19 1.37
C ALA A 86 16.18 -14.99 1.48
N LEU A 87 15.01 -15.11 0.87
CA LEU A 87 13.93 -14.13 0.92
C LEU A 87 12.87 -14.54 1.94
N THR A 88 12.48 -13.63 2.83
CA THR A 88 11.28 -13.81 3.67
C THR A 88 10.32 -12.65 3.40
N VAL A 89 9.10 -12.97 2.96
CA VAL A 89 8.03 -11.99 2.76
C VAL A 89 7.04 -12.10 3.92
N LEU A 90 6.93 -11.02 4.69
CA LEU A 90 5.97 -10.89 5.77
C LEU A 90 4.76 -10.08 5.31
N GLU A 91 3.65 -10.77 5.08
CA GLU A 91 2.38 -10.17 4.69
C GLU A 91 1.47 -10.01 5.91
N ILE A 92 1.03 -8.78 6.20
CA ILE A 92 0.27 -8.48 7.42
C ILE A 92 -1.05 -7.80 7.05
N GLY A 93 -2.17 -8.38 7.50
CA GLY A 93 -3.49 -7.75 7.43
C GLY A 93 -4.09 -7.60 6.02
N CYS A 94 -3.48 -8.18 4.99
CA CYS A 94 -4.04 -8.13 3.64
C CYS A 94 -5.31 -8.97 3.55
N GLY A 95 -6.44 -8.31 3.27
CA GLY A 95 -7.73 -8.97 3.07
C GLY A 95 -7.81 -9.77 1.77
N THR A 96 -8.94 -10.46 1.58
CA THR A 96 -9.19 -11.28 0.38
C THR A 96 -9.71 -10.47 -0.80
N VAL A 97 -10.46 -9.39 -0.53
CA VAL A 97 -11.03 -8.49 -1.54
C VAL A 97 -9.96 -7.56 -2.13
N MET A 98 -9.23 -6.85 -1.27
CA MET A 98 -8.12 -5.97 -1.68
C MET A 98 -6.79 -6.69 -1.47
N ASN A 99 -6.42 -7.51 -2.45
CA ASN A 99 -5.33 -8.47 -2.34
C ASN A 99 -4.05 -8.07 -3.10
N LYS A 100 -3.94 -6.83 -3.59
CA LYS A 100 -2.81 -6.37 -4.44
C LYS A 100 -1.43 -6.66 -3.83
N VAL A 101 -1.25 -6.44 -2.52
CA VAL A 101 0.03 -6.75 -1.84
C VAL A 101 0.31 -8.26 -1.80
N ARG A 102 -0.73 -9.10 -1.67
CA ARG A 102 -0.60 -10.56 -1.70
C ARG A 102 -0.26 -11.08 -3.09
N THR A 103 -0.89 -10.52 -4.13
CA THR A 103 -0.56 -10.84 -5.52
C THR A 103 0.89 -10.47 -5.83
N GLU A 104 1.34 -9.32 -5.36
CA GLU A 104 2.73 -8.89 -5.54
C GLU A 104 3.72 -9.76 -4.75
N ALA A 105 3.40 -10.11 -3.50
CA ALA A 105 4.18 -11.05 -2.71
C ALA A 105 4.34 -12.40 -3.44
N ALA A 106 3.24 -12.97 -3.93
CA ALA A 106 3.24 -14.23 -4.66
C ALA A 106 4.11 -14.16 -5.93
N ARG A 107 4.02 -13.04 -6.68
CA ARG A 107 4.86 -12.80 -7.88
C ARG A 107 6.35 -12.80 -7.53
N ILE A 108 6.76 -12.00 -6.55
CA ILE A 108 8.16 -11.87 -6.14
C ILE A 108 8.71 -13.21 -5.62
N ILE A 109 7.93 -13.92 -4.81
CA ILE A 109 8.30 -15.23 -4.27
C ILE A 109 8.49 -16.24 -5.39
N ALA A 110 7.54 -16.31 -6.34
CA ALA A 110 7.64 -17.19 -7.49
C ALA A 110 8.88 -16.88 -8.34
N GLU A 111 9.11 -15.61 -8.67
CA GLU A 111 10.28 -15.17 -9.44
C GLU A 111 11.61 -15.50 -8.75
N HIS A 112 11.67 -15.35 -7.43
CA HIS A 112 12.86 -15.69 -6.65
C HIS A 112 13.10 -17.21 -6.61
N ARG A 113 12.05 -18.01 -6.40
CA ARG A 113 12.12 -19.48 -6.43
C ARG A 113 12.50 -20.02 -7.81
N ILE A 114 11.98 -19.43 -8.90
CA ILE A 114 12.33 -19.80 -10.28
C ILE A 114 13.83 -19.62 -10.55
N ARG A 115 14.46 -18.60 -9.95
CA ARG A 115 15.91 -18.38 -10.03
C ARG A 115 16.73 -19.32 -9.13
N GLY A 116 16.08 -20.28 -8.46
CA GLY A 116 16.71 -21.23 -7.55
C GLY A 116 16.86 -20.72 -6.11
N GLY A 117 16.33 -19.54 -5.79
CA GLY A 117 16.45 -18.94 -4.46
C GLY A 117 15.42 -19.47 -3.47
N ARG A 118 15.79 -19.50 -2.20
CA ARG A 118 14.87 -19.89 -1.11
C ARG A 118 13.99 -18.70 -0.75
N ALA A 119 12.67 -18.87 -0.80
CA ALA A 119 11.71 -17.85 -0.38
C ALA A 119 10.64 -18.40 0.56
N ILE A 120 10.42 -17.72 1.69
CA ILE A 120 9.40 -18.04 2.70
C ILE A 120 8.31 -16.96 2.65
N HIS A 121 7.04 -17.37 2.64
CA HIS A 121 5.90 -16.46 2.73
C HIS A 121 5.22 -16.63 4.07
N ILE A 122 5.28 -15.61 4.93
CA ILE A 122 4.59 -15.59 6.22
C ILE A 122 3.38 -14.67 6.11
N ARG A 123 2.18 -15.22 6.27
CA ARG A 123 0.93 -14.46 6.28
C ARG A 123 0.40 -14.34 7.70
N ILE A 124 0.32 -13.12 8.20
CA ILE A 124 -0.33 -12.76 9.47
C ILE A 124 -1.68 -12.13 9.16
N ASN A 125 -2.76 -12.81 9.53
CA ASN A 125 -4.09 -12.23 9.47
C ASN A 125 -5.01 -12.86 10.50
N SER A 126 -5.78 -12.07 11.24
CA SER A 126 -6.75 -12.59 12.20
C SER A 126 -7.95 -13.24 11.53
N TYR A 127 -8.21 -12.90 10.26
CA TYR A 127 -9.31 -13.45 9.47
C TYR A 127 -8.81 -13.94 8.10
N GLN A 128 -9.31 -15.08 7.63
CA GLN A 128 -8.92 -15.67 6.34
C GLN A 128 -7.38 -15.75 6.16
N ALA A 129 -6.69 -16.28 7.17
CA ALA A 129 -5.23 -16.40 7.19
C ALA A 129 -4.66 -17.39 6.16
N ASN A 130 -5.52 -18.16 5.49
CA ASN A 130 -5.14 -19.17 4.51
C ASN A 130 -4.24 -18.58 3.42
N ILE A 131 -3.27 -19.38 3.03
CA ILE A 131 -2.27 -19.11 2.00
C ILE A 131 -2.10 -20.38 1.15
N ASP A 132 -1.62 -20.24 -0.08
CA ASP A 132 -1.38 -21.37 -0.97
C ASP A 132 -0.48 -22.41 -0.29
N GLN A 133 -0.78 -23.69 -0.54
CA GLN A 133 -0.05 -24.80 0.06
C GLN A 133 1.32 -24.93 -0.61
N HIS A 134 2.35 -24.51 0.12
CA HIS A 134 3.76 -24.72 -0.17
C HIS A 134 4.47 -24.95 1.16
N GLU A 135 5.49 -25.79 1.21
CA GLU A 135 6.16 -26.17 2.46
C GLU A 135 6.79 -24.98 3.20
N ASP A 136 7.35 -24.02 2.46
CA ASP A 136 7.90 -22.76 2.99
C ASP A 136 6.84 -21.67 3.28
N ASN A 137 5.54 -21.94 3.14
CA ASN A 137 4.50 -20.96 3.45
C ASN A 137 3.99 -21.16 4.89
N VAL A 138 3.93 -20.06 5.64
CA VAL A 138 3.50 -20.06 7.05
C VAL A 138 2.25 -19.19 7.20
N SER A 139 1.17 -19.80 7.68
CA SER A 139 -0.07 -19.08 8.03
C SER A 139 -0.12 -18.85 9.55
N LEU A 140 -0.27 -17.58 9.94
CA LEU A 140 -0.42 -17.15 11.33
C LEU A 140 -1.81 -16.51 11.52
N PRO A 141 -2.79 -17.24 12.06
CA PRO A 141 -4.16 -16.75 12.27
C PRO A 141 -4.25 -15.86 13.52
N LEU A 142 -3.43 -14.80 13.55
CA LEU A 142 -3.25 -13.90 14.70
C LEU A 142 -3.45 -12.44 14.28
N GLY A 143 -3.75 -11.58 15.26
CA GLY A 143 -3.67 -10.14 15.05
C GLY A 143 -2.23 -9.69 14.80
N ALA A 144 -2.05 -8.61 14.02
CA ALA A 144 -0.74 -8.08 13.65
C ALA A 144 0.18 -7.82 14.86
N LEU A 145 -0.32 -7.09 15.86
CA LEU A 145 0.46 -6.76 17.06
C LEU A 145 0.84 -8.00 17.88
N GLU A 146 -0.09 -8.95 18.01
CA GLU A 146 0.16 -10.19 18.75
C GLU A 146 1.27 -11.01 18.08
N ALA A 147 1.16 -11.23 16.76
CA ALA A 147 2.14 -11.97 15.99
C ALA A 147 3.52 -11.31 16.05
N LEU A 148 3.60 -9.99 15.84
CA LEU A 148 4.87 -9.26 15.88
C LEU A 148 5.52 -9.30 17.27
N ARG A 149 4.74 -9.23 18.35
CA ARG A 149 5.28 -9.38 19.72
C ARG A 149 5.86 -10.77 19.95
N LYS A 150 5.18 -11.83 19.52
CA LYS A 150 5.66 -13.21 19.63
C LYS A 150 6.92 -13.44 18.78
N ILE A 151 6.94 -12.93 17.55
CA ILE A 151 8.13 -12.99 16.68
C ILE A 151 9.29 -12.27 17.35
N ASN A 152 9.08 -11.04 17.83
CA ASN A 152 10.11 -10.26 18.50
C ASN A 152 10.71 -11.01 19.69
N GLN A 153 9.88 -11.59 20.55
CA GLN A 153 10.34 -12.39 21.69
C GLN A 153 11.21 -13.60 21.29
N LEU A 154 10.97 -14.18 20.10
CA LEU A 154 11.73 -15.33 19.62
C LEU A 154 13.04 -14.93 18.93
N VAL A 155 13.13 -13.73 18.34
CA VAL A 155 14.33 -13.28 17.60
C VAL A 155 15.29 -12.44 18.45
N THR A 156 14.85 -11.90 19.59
CA THR A 156 15.71 -11.14 20.51
C THR A 156 16.33 -12.00 21.62
N ASN A 157 16.02 -13.30 21.66
CA ASN A 157 16.62 -14.29 22.54
C ASN A 157 17.67 -15.10 21.78
#